data_AF-A0A525VTT5-F1
#
_entry.id   AF-A0A525VTT5-F1
#
_cell.length_a   1.000
_cell.length_b   1.000
_cell.length_c   1.000
_cell.angle_alpha   90.00
_cell.angle_beta   90.00
_cell.angle_gamma   90.00
#
_symmetry.space_group_name_H-M   'P 1'
#
loop_
_entity.id
_entity.type
_entity.pdbx_description
1 polymer ?
#
loop_
_entity_poly.entity_id
_entity_poly.type
_entity_poly.pdbx_seq_one_letter_code
_entity_poly.pdbx_strand_id
1 'polypeptide(L)'
;MAYTQHYTYGCGITLSCRQACRMNGSGRHLLQKLRSVGEVRMKSVWMAAVVMIGAVAMVGCVSSKKYEEAMVDVESANLELERTRTQKNALEQQVKTLKDLNVKFGNETQAARDELERIQHGRDKERGTVEGRTKELEDRVKQLSFQNRAVRHEYEDLKQHNETLKSLVARYQKELKDQSRSVTGGGASPVPSSIPAPAVAPAPLATKAAPSMASSMNINKASAGDMVLVLGLSKDVAERIVTNRPYRVKGELVAKNVVPKETFDLIKERISVSP
;
A
#
# COMPACT_ATOMS: atom_id res chain seq x y z
N MET A 1 22.89 39.09 -2.50
CA MET A 1 23.10 37.65 -2.26
C MET A 1 22.65 36.91 -3.51
N ALA A 2 23.58 36.20 -4.14
CA ALA A 2 23.48 35.72 -5.52
C ALA A 2 22.64 34.44 -5.64
N TYR A 3 21.84 34.37 -6.70
CA TYR A 3 21.14 33.17 -7.17
C TYR A 3 21.77 32.77 -8.51
N THR A 4 22.44 31.61 -8.57
CA THR A 4 22.88 31.02 -9.84
C THR A 4 23.03 29.51 -9.64
N GLN A 5 22.08 28.73 -10.17
CA GLN A 5 22.25 27.29 -10.36
C GLN A 5 22.63 27.04 -11.82
N HIS A 6 23.83 26.51 -12.01
CA HIS A 6 24.27 25.93 -13.28
C HIS A 6 23.73 24.51 -13.39
N TYR A 7 22.85 24.26 -14.35
CA TYR A 7 22.54 22.94 -14.87
C TYR A 7 23.31 22.73 -16.18
N THR A 8 24.04 21.63 -16.26
CA THR A 8 24.67 21.17 -17.50
C THR A 8 24.17 19.76 -17.86
N TYR A 9 24.20 19.52 -19.17
CA TYR A 9 24.05 18.27 -19.92
C TYR A 9 22.63 17.89 -20.40
N GLY A 10 22.38 18.29 -21.65
CA GLY A 10 21.34 17.74 -22.51
C GLY A 10 21.63 18.10 -23.97
N CYS A 11 22.47 17.31 -24.63
CA CYS A 11 22.74 17.41 -26.07
C CYS A 11 21.48 16.95 -26.83
N GLY A 12 20.65 17.91 -27.27
CA GLY A 12 19.50 17.68 -28.12
C GLY A 12 19.81 18.14 -29.55
N ILE A 13 20.02 17.17 -30.45
CA ILE A 13 20.10 17.41 -31.88
C ILE A 13 18.67 17.55 -32.41
N THR A 14 18.30 18.74 -32.85
CA THR A 14 17.17 18.97 -33.76
C THR A 14 17.67 19.72 -34.98
N LEU A 15 17.93 19.00 -36.06
CA LEU A 15 18.05 19.55 -37.41
C LEU A 15 16.65 19.96 -37.87
N SER A 16 16.45 21.26 -38.12
CA SER A 16 15.34 21.71 -38.95
C SER A 16 15.87 22.49 -40.15
N CYS A 17 15.32 22.11 -41.29
CA CYS A 17 15.76 22.34 -42.64
C CYS A 17 15.35 23.74 -43.13
N ARG A 18 16.31 24.55 -43.59
CA ARG A 18 16.04 25.70 -44.46
C ARG A 18 17.32 26.09 -45.20
N GLN A 19 17.47 25.65 -46.44
CA GLN A 19 18.15 26.43 -47.48
C GLN A 19 17.83 25.84 -48.87
N ALA A 20 16.57 25.99 -49.30
CA ALA A 20 16.23 25.89 -50.72
C ALA A 20 16.24 27.30 -51.30
N CYS A 21 17.27 27.62 -52.10
CA CYS A 21 17.19 28.49 -53.29
C CYS A 21 18.60 28.84 -53.81
N ARG A 22 19.06 28.09 -54.82
CA ARG A 22 19.77 28.56 -56.03
C ARG A 22 20.53 27.39 -56.65
N MET A 23 19.92 26.71 -57.62
CA MET A 23 20.67 26.04 -58.67
C MET A 23 19.90 26.18 -59.98
N ASN A 24 20.39 27.04 -60.86
CA ASN A 24 20.06 26.97 -62.27
C ASN A 24 21.32 27.35 -63.07
N GLY A 25 21.85 26.43 -63.87
CA GLY A 25 22.93 26.73 -64.84
C GLY A 25 24.23 25.93 -64.78
N SER A 26 24.30 24.73 -64.18
CA SER A 26 25.54 23.90 -64.21
C SER A 26 25.36 22.42 -64.60
N GLY A 27 24.21 22.06 -65.17
CA GLY A 27 23.90 20.65 -65.48
C GLY A 27 24.60 20.10 -66.73
N ARG A 28 24.89 20.93 -67.74
CA ARG A 28 25.36 20.42 -69.05
C ARG A 28 26.88 20.20 -69.10
N HIS A 29 27.68 21.04 -68.46
CA HIS A 29 29.15 20.87 -68.44
C HIS A 29 29.61 19.74 -67.51
N LEU A 30 28.94 19.51 -66.38
CA LEU A 30 29.29 18.43 -65.45
C LEU A 30 28.99 17.04 -66.04
N LEU A 31 27.90 16.89 -66.80
CA LEU A 31 27.56 15.63 -67.45
C LEU A 31 28.51 15.24 -68.58
N GLN A 32 29.12 16.22 -69.27
CA GLN A 32 30.12 15.92 -70.30
C GLN A 32 31.49 15.56 -69.70
N LYS A 33 31.87 16.19 -68.59
CA LYS A 33 33.13 15.89 -67.88
C LYS A 33 33.07 14.54 -67.14
N LEU A 34 31.91 14.16 -66.58
CA LEU A 34 31.70 12.83 -66.00
C LEU A 34 31.65 11.71 -67.05
N ARG A 35 31.14 11.99 -68.26
CA ARG A 35 31.16 11.02 -69.37
C ARG A 35 32.57 10.75 -69.89
N SER A 36 33.39 11.81 -70.04
CA SER A 36 34.80 11.68 -70.47
C SER A 36 35.71 11.02 -69.42
N VAL A 37 35.55 11.37 -68.14
CA VAL A 37 36.30 10.74 -67.02
C VAL A 37 35.87 9.28 -66.82
N GLY A 38 34.58 8.97 -66.99
CA GLY A 38 34.07 7.60 -66.94
C GLY A 38 34.62 6.73 -68.07
N GLU A 39 34.77 7.27 -69.27
CA GLU A 39 35.29 6.53 -70.43
C GLU A 39 36.80 6.28 -70.32
N VAL A 40 37.59 7.23 -69.80
CA VAL A 40 39.04 7.04 -69.53
C VAL A 40 39.27 6.07 -68.37
N ARG A 41 38.46 6.15 -67.31
CA ARG A 41 38.54 5.23 -66.16
C ARG A 41 38.08 3.82 -66.54
N MET A 42 37.07 3.68 -67.38
CA MET A 42 36.65 2.38 -67.92
C MET A 42 37.72 1.81 -68.84
N LYS A 43 38.30 2.59 -69.75
CA LYS A 43 39.43 2.16 -70.59
C LYS A 43 40.66 1.80 -69.76
N SER A 44 40.97 2.53 -68.70
CA SER A 44 42.08 2.22 -67.79
C SER A 44 41.85 0.93 -66.99
N VAL A 45 40.63 0.72 -66.46
CA VAL A 45 40.25 -0.54 -65.81
C VAL A 45 40.26 -1.70 -66.81
N TRP A 46 39.82 -1.47 -68.05
CA TRP A 46 39.81 -2.49 -69.09
C TRP A 46 41.22 -2.82 -69.57
N MET A 47 42.08 -1.83 -69.76
CA MET A 47 43.50 -2.03 -70.08
C MET A 47 44.25 -2.71 -68.92
N ALA A 48 43.96 -2.35 -67.66
CA ALA A 48 44.51 -3.04 -66.50
C ALA A 48 44.01 -4.50 -66.43
N ALA A 49 42.74 -4.76 -66.74
CA ALA A 49 42.20 -6.11 -66.84
C ALA A 49 42.85 -6.90 -67.99
N VAL A 50 43.05 -6.29 -69.16
CA VAL A 50 43.74 -6.91 -70.30
C VAL A 50 45.21 -7.18 -69.98
N VAL A 51 45.89 -6.30 -69.26
CA VAL A 51 47.27 -6.50 -68.80
C VAL A 51 47.34 -7.61 -67.75
N MET A 52 46.38 -7.69 -66.81
CA MET A 52 46.31 -8.78 -65.83
C MET A 52 45.99 -10.13 -66.50
N ILE A 53 45.05 -10.16 -67.44
CA ILE A 53 44.72 -11.35 -68.23
C ILE A 53 45.91 -11.75 -69.10
N GLY A 54 46.60 -10.79 -69.73
CA GLY A 54 47.81 -11.01 -70.53
C GLY A 54 48.98 -11.53 -69.69
N ALA A 55 49.18 -11.01 -68.49
CA ALA A 55 50.19 -11.51 -67.55
C ALA A 55 49.91 -12.95 -67.10
N VAL A 56 48.63 -13.31 -66.90
CA VAL A 56 48.22 -14.69 -66.60
C VAL A 56 48.40 -15.61 -67.81
N ALA A 57 48.13 -15.12 -69.03
CA ALA A 57 48.28 -15.91 -70.26
C ALA A 57 49.74 -16.14 -70.69
N MET A 58 50.66 -15.25 -70.28
CA MET A 58 52.09 -15.37 -70.60
C MET A 58 52.84 -16.36 -69.67
N VAL A 59 52.20 -16.87 -68.62
CA VAL A 59 52.73 -17.98 -67.80
C VAL A 59 52.34 -19.32 -68.43
N GLY A 60 52.76 -19.50 -69.68
CA GLY A 60 52.73 -20.80 -70.36
C GLY A 60 53.92 -21.63 -69.88
N CYS A 61 53.63 -22.71 -69.15
CA CYS A 61 54.55 -23.66 -68.49
C CYS A 61 55.13 -23.19 -67.14
N VAL A 62 54.27 -22.92 -66.17
CA VAL A 62 54.66 -23.19 -64.77
C VAL A 62 54.95 -24.70 -64.66
N SER A 63 56.15 -25.05 -64.19
CA SER A 63 56.52 -26.44 -63.90
C SER A 63 55.41 -27.09 -63.07
N SER A 64 55.00 -28.32 -63.39
CA SER A 64 53.91 -29.03 -62.71
C SER A 64 54.03 -28.99 -61.18
N LYS A 65 55.27 -28.98 -60.66
CA LYS A 65 55.57 -28.86 -59.22
C LYS A 65 55.12 -27.53 -58.59
N LYS A 66 55.21 -26.41 -59.32
CA LYS A 66 54.80 -25.08 -58.84
C LYS A 66 53.28 -24.90 -58.85
N TYR A 67 52.59 -25.60 -59.74
CA TYR A 67 51.12 -25.67 -59.73
C TYR A 67 50.63 -26.50 -58.54
N GLU A 68 51.24 -27.66 -58.26
CA GLU A 68 50.94 -28.46 -57.07
C GLU A 68 51.19 -27.67 -55.77
N GLU A 69 52.32 -26.97 -55.65
CA GLU A 69 52.64 -26.13 -54.50
C GLU A 69 51.58 -25.02 -54.29
N ALA A 70 51.19 -24.32 -55.36
CA ALA A 70 50.17 -23.29 -55.30
C ALA A 70 48.76 -23.84 -54.97
N MET A 71 48.43 -25.05 -55.42
CA MET A 71 47.14 -25.69 -55.10
C MET A 71 47.08 -26.09 -53.61
N VAL A 72 48.17 -26.58 -53.04
CA VAL A 72 48.26 -26.87 -51.59
C VAL A 72 48.10 -25.59 -50.77
N ASP A 73 48.70 -24.48 -51.20
CA ASP A 73 48.52 -23.18 -50.53
C ASP A 73 47.07 -22.68 -50.62
N VAL A 74 46.39 -22.88 -51.76
CA VAL A 74 44.97 -22.54 -51.92
C VAL A 74 44.07 -23.41 -51.06
N GLU A 75 44.34 -24.71 -50.96
CA GLU A 75 43.61 -25.62 -50.08
C GLU A 75 43.80 -25.26 -48.60
N SER A 76 45.02 -24.92 -48.21
CA SER A 76 45.35 -24.41 -46.88
C SER A 76 44.58 -23.13 -46.56
N ALA A 77 44.59 -22.16 -47.48
CA ALA A 77 43.87 -20.89 -47.33
C ALA A 77 42.34 -21.09 -47.25
N ASN A 78 41.77 -21.99 -48.05
CA ASN A 78 40.35 -22.33 -47.98
C ASN A 78 39.98 -22.94 -46.62
N LEU A 79 40.83 -23.83 -46.10
CA LEU A 79 40.62 -24.47 -44.81
C LEU A 79 40.72 -23.46 -43.65
N GLU A 80 41.61 -22.47 -43.74
CA GLU A 80 41.69 -21.37 -42.79
C GLU A 80 40.47 -20.43 -42.87
N LEU A 81 39.98 -20.15 -44.09
CA LEU A 81 38.79 -19.33 -44.31
C LEU A 81 37.52 -20.01 -43.77
N GLU A 82 37.36 -21.31 -44.00
CA GLU A 82 36.27 -22.11 -43.42
C GLU A 82 36.35 -22.15 -41.89
N ARG A 83 37.56 -22.31 -41.31
CA ARG A 83 37.73 -22.17 -39.85
C ARG A 83 37.30 -20.80 -39.35
N THR A 84 37.72 -19.74 -40.02
CA THR A 84 37.35 -18.36 -39.64
C THR A 84 35.84 -18.14 -39.76
N ARG A 85 35.19 -18.66 -40.80
CA ARG A 85 33.72 -18.62 -40.96
C ARG A 85 33.02 -19.34 -39.81
N THR A 86 33.46 -20.53 -39.44
CA THR A 86 32.86 -21.27 -38.31
C THR A 86 33.04 -20.53 -36.98
N GLN A 87 34.22 -19.98 -36.71
CA GLN A 87 34.50 -19.17 -35.51
C GLN A 87 33.63 -17.90 -35.48
N LYS A 88 33.49 -17.20 -36.61
CA LYS A 88 32.62 -16.03 -36.75
C LYS A 88 31.17 -16.40 -36.43
N ASN A 89 30.64 -17.46 -37.04
CA ASN A 89 29.26 -17.90 -36.84
C ASN A 89 29.01 -18.27 -35.37
N ALA A 90 29.97 -18.91 -34.71
CA ALA A 90 29.89 -19.22 -33.28
C ALA A 90 29.84 -17.94 -32.42
N LEU A 91 30.67 -16.94 -32.73
CA LEU A 91 30.67 -15.67 -32.00
C LEU A 91 29.38 -14.87 -32.25
N GLU A 92 28.86 -14.85 -33.48
CA GLU A 92 27.58 -14.22 -33.80
C GLU A 92 26.42 -14.86 -33.02
N GLN A 93 26.43 -16.18 -32.83
CA GLN A 93 25.45 -16.87 -31.98
C GLN A 93 25.56 -16.46 -30.50
N GLN A 94 26.77 -16.30 -29.97
CA GLN A 94 26.98 -15.80 -28.60
C GLN A 94 26.48 -14.36 -28.46
N VAL A 95 26.77 -13.48 -29.41
CA VAL A 95 26.28 -12.09 -29.40
C VAL A 95 24.77 -12.05 -29.45
N LYS A 96 24.13 -12.90 -30.27
CA LYS A 96 22.68 -13.03 -30.31
C LYS A 96 22.11 -13.46 -28.95
N THR A 97 22.70 -14.49 -28.35
CA THR A 97 22.29 -14.99 -27.02
C THR A 97 22.42 -13.92 -25.95
N LEU A 98 23.54 -13.19 -25.93
CA LEU A 98 23.75 -12.07 -25.00
C LEU A 98 22.74 -10.96 -25.22
N LYS A 99 22.41 -10.63 -26.48
CA LYS A 99 21.41 -9.62 -26.80
C LYS A 99 20.01 -10.03 -26.33
N ASP A 100 19.63 -11.28 -26.56
CA ASP A 100 18.35 -11.83 -26.11
C ASP A 100 18.25 -11.81 -24.58
N LEU A 101 19.34 -12.19 -23.88
CA LEU A 101 19.43 -12.08 -22.42
C LEU A 101 19.34 -10.63 -21.93
N ASN A 102 20.04 -9.70 -22.59
CA ASN A 102 20.00 -8.29 -22.19
C ASN A 102 18.60 -7.69 -22.35
N VAL A 103 17.88 -8.03 -23.42
CA VAL A 103 16.47 -7.65 -23.60
C VAL A 103 15.61 -8.30 -22.51
N LYS A 104 15.82 -9.58 -22.21
CA LYS A 104 15.09 -10.30 -21.16
C LYS A 104 15.26 -9.65 -19.79
N PHE A 105 16.49 -9.36 -19.37
CA PHE A 105 16.78 -8.68 -18.11
C PHE A 105 16.21 -7.25 -18.08
N GLY A 106 16.22 -6.55 -19.22
CA GLY A 106 15.56 -5.25 -19.35
C GLY A 106 14.05 -5.34 -19.06
N ASN A 107 13.37 -6.33 -19.65
CA ASN A 107 11.94 -6.57 -19.45
C ASN A 107 11.63 -6.99 -18.00
N GLU A 108 12.42 -7.90 -17.41
CA GLU A 108 12.26 -8.31 -16.00
C GLU A 108 12.46 -7.14 -15.03
N THR A 109 13.45 -6.28 -15.32
CA THR A 109 13.68 -5.06 -14.52
C THR A 109 12.51 -4.10 -14.63
N GLN A 110 11.94 -3.93 -15.83
CA GLN A 110 10.77 -3.07 -16.03
C GLN A 110 9.56 -3.63 -15.28
N ALA A 111 9.29 -4.93 -15.42
CA ALA A 111 8.21 -5.59 -14.69
C ALA A 111 8.36 -5.44 -13.16
N ALA A 112 9.59 -5.56 -12.65
CA ALA A 112 9.86 -5.35 -11.23
C ALA A 112 9.60 -3.90 -10.77
N ARG A 113 9.89 -2.90 -11.62
CA ARG A 113 9.56 -1.49 -11.33
C ARG A 113 8.06 -1.25 -11.31
N ASP A 114 7.34 -1.79 -12.29
CA ASP A 114 5.88 -1.64 -12.39
C ASP A 114 5.18 -2.30 -11.17
N GLU A 115 5.65 -3.47 -10.74
CA GLU A 115 5.17 -4.14 -9.51
C GLU A 115 5.45 -3.28 -8.27
N LEU A 116 6.65 -2.69 -8.18
CA LEU A 116 7.01 -1.81 -7.07
C LEU A 116 6.14 -0.56 -7.01
N GLU A 117 5.85 0.05 -8.15
CA GLU A 117 4.97 1.22 -8.25
C GLU A 117 3.54 0.88 -7.80
N ARG A 118 3.01 -0.27 -8.23
CA ARG A 118 1.71 -0.77 -7.78
C ARG A 118 1.66 -0.98 -6.27
N ILE A 119 2.71 -1.56 -5.70
CA ILE A 119 2.83 -1.78 -4.24
C ILE A 119 2.92 -0.45 -3.50
N GLN A 120 3.70 0.52 -4.00
CA GLN A 120 3.81 1.84 -3.39
C GLN A 120 2.46 2.56 -3.37
N HIS A 121 1.75 2.61 -4.50
CA HIS A 121 0.43 3.22 -4.56
C HIS A 121 -0.58 2.53 -3.62
N GLY A 122 -0.52 1.19 -3.50
CA GLY A 122 -1.32 0.45 -2.53
C GLY A 122 -1.01 0.87 -1.09
N ARG A 123 0.27 0.92 -0.73
CA ARG A 123 0.75 1.31 0.60
C ARG A 123 0.37 2.74 0.95
N ASP A 124 0.49 3.67 0.00
CA ASP A 124 0.16 5.08 0.22
C ASP A 124 -1.36 5.27 0.39
N LYS A 125 -2.18 4.53 -0.34
CA LYS A 125 -3.63 4.52 -0.16
C LYS A 125 -4.04 3.98 1.21
N GLU A 126 -3.44 2.87 1.65
CA GLU A 126 -3.68 2.30 2.98
C GLU A 126 -3.23 3.28 4.07
N ARG A 127 -2.03 3.86 3.92
CA ARG A 127 -1.50 4.88 4.83
C ARG A 127 -2.45 6.08 4.94
N GLY A 128 -2.90 6.63 3.81
CA GLY A 128 -3.86 7.74 3.80
C GLY A 128 -5.19 7.38 4.48
N THR A 129 -5.67 6.15 4.31
CA THR A 129 -6.89 5.67 4.97
C THR A 129 -6.70 5.57 6.48
N VAL A 130 -5.57 5.01 6.95
CA VAL A 130 -5.25 4.88 8.38
C VAL A 130 -5.03 6.25 9.01
N GLU A 131 -4.29 7.15 8.34
CA GLU A 131 -4.09 8.54 8.81
C GLU A 131 -5.43 9.29 8.92
N GLY A 132 -6.33 9.13 7.94
CA GLY A 132 -7.67 9.71 7.97
C GLY A 132 -8.49 9.23 9.18
N ARG A 133 -8.55 7.92 9.40
CA ARG A 133 -9.26 7.34 10.57
C ARG A 133 -8.61 7.73 11.90
N THR A 134 -7.29 7.88 11.93
CA THR A 134 -6.56 8.31 13.13
C THR A 134 -6.95 9.74 13.50
N LYS A 135 -6.99 10.65 12.52
CA LYS A 135 -7.44 12.04 12.74
C LYS A 135 -8.90 12.09 13.20
N GLU A 136 -9.78 11.33 12.55
CA GLU A 136 -11.19 11.27 12.96
C GLU A 136 -11.34 10.78 14.41
N LEU A 137 -10.60 9.73 14.80
CA LEU A 137 -10.59 9.24 16.18
C LEU A 137 -10.01 10.27 17.15
N GLU A 138 -8.94 10.95 16.78
CA GLU A 138 -8.33 12.01 17.59
C GLU A 138 -9.32 13.17 17.83
N ASP A 139 -10.05 13.58 16.80
CA ASP A 139 -11.06 14.63 16.90
C ASP A 139 -12.25 14.19 17.76
N ARG A 140 -12.71 12.94 17.62
CA ARG A 140 -13.73 12.36 18.50
C ARG A 140 -13.27 12.30 19.95
N VAL A 141 -12.00 11.94 20.21
CA VAL A 141 -11.43 11.95 21.56
C VAL A 141 -11.40 13.38 22.13
N LYS A 142 -10.96 14.37 21.34
CA LYS A 142 -10.99 15.78 21.75
C LYS A 142 -12.42 16.24 22.07
N GLN A 143 -13.37 15.94 21.21
CA GLN A 143 -14.78 16.29 21.41
C GLN A 143 -15.36 15.64 22.67
N LEU A 144 -15.18 14.34 22.86
CA LEU A 144 -15.64 13.63 24.05
C LEU A 144 -14.95 14.11 25.32
N SER A 145 -13.68 14.53 25.23
CA SER A 145 -12.97 15.11 26.36
C SER A 145 -13.55 16.46 26.76
N PHE A 146 -13.95 17.29 25.79
CA PHE A 146 -14.61 18.56 26.04
C PHE A 146 -16.00 18.33 26.66
N GLN A 147 -16.78 17.41 26.10
CA GLN A 147 -18.10 17.07 26.64
C GLN A 147 -18.00 16.53 28.08
N ASN A 148 -17.05 15.64 28.37
CA ASN A 148 -16.83 15.15 29.73
C ASN A 148 -16.45 16.28 30.70
N ARG A 149 -15.65 17.27 30.27
CA ARG A 149 -15.33 18.43 31.10
C ARG A 149 -16.56 19.29 31.35
N ALA A 150 -17.36 19.57 30.32
CA ALA A 150 -18.59 20.37 30.45
C ALA A 150 -19.58 19.72 31.43
N VAL A 151 -19.87 18.41 31.27
CA VAL A 151 -20.77 17.67 32.17
C VAL A 151 -20.25 17.65 33.61
N ARG A 152 -18.92 17.56 33.81
CA ARG A 152 -18.33 17.66 35.15
C ARG A 152 -18.54 19.03 35.79
N HIS A 153 -18.44 20.11 35.01
CA HIS A 153 -18.75 21.45 35.51
C HIS A 153 -20.22 21.57 35.92
N GLU A 154 -21.16 21.16 35.05
CA GLU A 154 -22.59 21.16 35.36
C GLU A 154 -22.92 20.32 36.60
N TYR A 155 -22.24 19.18 36.79
CA TYR A 155 -22.41 18.34 37.97
C TYR A 155 -21.95 19.03 39.26
N GLU A 156 -20.80 19.69 39.25
CA GLU A 156 -20.32 20.44 40.43
C GLU A 156 -21.21 21.65 40.73
N ASP A 157 -21.70 22.36 39.72
CA ASP A 157 -22.64 23.48 39.91
C ASP A 157 -23.95 23.01 40.55
N LEU A 158 -24.55 21.94 39.99
CA LEU A 158 -25.78 21.34 40.54
C LEU A 158 -25.59 20.84 41.97
N LYS A 159 -24.42 20.28 42.28
CA LYS A 159 -24.06 19.84 43.63
C LYS A 159 -23.97 21.01 44.60
N GLN A 160 -23.33 22.12 44.21
CA GLN A 160 -23.29 23.34 45.04
C GLN A 160 -24.69 23.92 45.27
N HIS A 161 -25.54 23.94 44.24
CA HIS A 161 -26.94 24.35 44.37
C HIS A 161 -27.72 23.43 45.31
N ASN A 162 -27.50 22.12 45.22
CA ASN A 162 -28.14 21.14 46.10
C ASN A 162 -27.73 21.35 47.58
N GLU A 163 -26.44 21.57 47.85
CA GLU A 163 -25.95 21.88 49.19
C GLU A 163 -26.51 23.22 49.70
N THR A 164 -26.60 24.24 48.85
CA THR A 164 -27.23 25.52 49.18
C THR A 164 -28.69 25.33 49.58
N LEU A 165 -29.47 24.60 48.78
CA LEU A 165 -30.88 24.29 49.08
C LEU A 165 -31.02 23.51 50.39
N LYS A 166 -30.17 22.51 50.65
CA LYS A 166 -30.17 21.77 51.93
C LYS A 166 -29.91 22.69 53.12
N SER A 167 -28.94 23.60 53.00
CA SER A 167 -28.62 24.56 54.06
C SER A 167 -29.80 25.50 54.35
N LEU A 168 -30.52 25.91 53.30
CA LEU A 168 -31.71 26.76 53.42
C LEU A 168 -32.85 26.01 54.10
N VAL A 169 -33.11 24.76 53.71
CA VAL A 169 -34.09 23.89 54.36
C VAL A 169 -33.74 23.68 55.83
N ALA A 170 -32.47 23.42 56.16
CA ALA A 170 -32.01 23.26 57.53
C ALA A 170 -32.20 24.53 58.36
N ARG A 171 -31.93 25.71 57.78
CA ARG A 171 -32.17 27.01 58.41
C ARG A 171 -33.65 27.20 58.75
N TYR A 172 -34.56 26.97 57.79
CA TYR A 172 -36.00 27.09 58.03
C TYR A 172 -36.50 26.10 59.08
N GLN A 173 -36.02 24.85 59.05
CA GLN A 173 -36.36 23.87 60.08
C GLN A 173 -35.92 24.30 61.48
N LYS A 174 -34.75 24.95 61.59
CA LYS A 174 -34.26 25.51 62.86
C LYS A 174 -35.14 26.66 63.33
N GLU A 175 -35.45 27.61 62.47
CA GLU A 175 -36.34 28.75 62.80
C GLU A 175 -37.71 28.27 63.28
N LEU A 176 -38.32 27.30 62.61
CA LEU A 176 -39.59 26.68 63.03
C LEU A 176 -39.48 25.97 64.40
N LYS A 177 -38.35 25.29 64.65
CA LYS A 177 -38.12 24.58 65.92
C LYS A 177 -37.90 25.56 67.08
N ASP A 178 -37.19 26.66 66.85
CA ASP A 178 -36.98 27.72 67.82
C ASP A 178 -38.30 28.46 68.12
N GLN A 179 -39.15 28.69 67.12
CA GLN A 179 -40.52 29.22 67.31
C GLN A 179 -41.39 28.27 68.12
N SER A 180 -41.33 26.96 67.85
CA SER A 180 -42.08 25.96 68.64
C SER A 180 -41.61 25.87 70.09
N ARG A 181 -40.30 26.08 70.35
CA ARG A 181 -39.72 26.16 71.71
C ARG A 181 -40.08 27.46 72.43
N SER A 182 -40.15 28.58 71.70
CA SER A 182 -40.61 29.86 72.23
C SER A 182 -42.10 29.84 72.60
N VAL A 183 -42.90 29.02 71.92
CA VAL A 183 -44.35 28.85 72.17
C VAL A 183 -44.66 27.74 73.19
N THR A 184 -43.69 26.91 73.59
CA THR A 184 -43.87 25.91 74.68
C THR A 184 -43.57 26.50 76.06
N GLY A 185 -44.35 27.52 76.42
CA GLY A 185 -44.58 28.02 77.78
C GLY A 185 -46.05 27.92 78.21
N GLY A 186 -46.88 27.13 77.51
CA GLY A 186 -48.29 26.97 77.85
C GLY A 186 -48.89 25.68 77.32
N GLY A 187 -49.32 24.83 78.24
CA GLY A 187 -50.58 24.06 78.18
C GLY A 187 -50.77 23.04 77.06
N ALA A 188 -50.80 21.77 77.45
CA ALA A 188 -51.35 20.66 76.67
C ALA A 188 -52.83 20.87 76.31
N SER A 189 -53.23 20.43 75.10
CA SER A 189 -54.18 19.31 74.92
C SER A 189 -54.32 18.91 73.44
N PRO A 190 -54.57 17.61 73.15
CA PRO A 190 -54.84 17.09 71.82
C PRO A 190 -56.32 17.29 71.46
N VAL A 191 -56.72 17.27 70.17
CA VAL A 191 -57.54 16.24 69.47
C VAL A 191 -57.79 16.68 67.99
N PRO A 192 -58.43 15.88 67.10
CA PRO A 192 -57.85 15.47 65.83
C PRO A 192 -58.52 16.10 64.61
N SER A 193 -57.86 16.08 63.45
CA SER A 193 -58.55 16.28 62.17
C SER A 193 -57.90 15.47 61.05
N SER A 194 -58.62 14.40 60.69
CA SER A 194 -58.77 13.85 59.32
C SER A 194 -58.87 14.99 58.29
N ILE A 195 -58.45 14.91 57.01
CA ILE A 195 -58.76 13.98 55.90
C ILE A 195 -57.70 14.25 54.77
N PRO A 196 -57.80 13.69 53.55
CA PRO A 196 -57.17 12.49 53.01
C PRO A 196 -55.87 12.73 52.21
N ALA A 197 -55.02 11.70 52.12
CA ALA A 197 -53.93 11.63 51.17
C ALA A 197 -54.44 11.41 49.74
N PRO A 198 -53.99 12.17 48.72
CA PRO A 198 -54.05 11.73 47.34
C PRO A 198 -53.04 10.61 47.14
N ALA A 199 -53.52 9.48 46.62
CA ALA A 199 -52.70 8.36 46.19
C ALA A 199 -51.69 8.82 45.14
N VAL A 200 -50.41 8.81 45.48
CA VAL A 200 -49.31 8.85 44.51
C VAL A 200 -48.81 7.43 44.35
N ALA A 201 -49.07 6.88 43.17
CA ALA A 201 -48.56 5.62 42.69
C ALA A 201 -47.03 5.53 42.89
N PRO A 202 -46.48 4.37 43.29
CA PRO A 202 -45.04 4.18 43.26
C PRO A 202 -44.60 4.05 41.80
N ALA A 203 -44.07 5.14 41.24
CA ALA A 203 -43.18 5.03 40.09
C ALA A 203 -41.94 4.24 40.52
N PRO A 204 -41.53 3.20 39.78
CA PRO A 204 -40.46 2.32 40.20
C PRO A 204 -39.15 3.11 40.25
N LEU A 205 -38.57 3.18 41.44
CA LEU A 205 -37.15 3.46 41.66
C LEU A 205 -36.36 2.40 40.87
N ALA A 206 -35.97 2.74 39.65
CA ALA A 206 -34.89 2.06 38.94
C ALA A 206 -33.60 2.37 39.70
N THR A 207 -33.41 1.70 40.83
CA THR A 207 -32.11 1.43 41.40
C THR A 207 -31.38 0.65 40.34
N LYS A 208 -30.53 1.37 39.59
CA LYS A 208 -29.51 0.78 38.74
C LYS A 208 -28.55 0.08 39.69
N ALA A 209 -28.90 -1.15 40.05
CA ALA A 209 -28.02 -2.08 40.71
C ALA A 209 -26.75 -2.14 39.87
N ALA A 210 -25.62 -1.84 40.50
CA ALA A 210 -24.34 -2.29 39.99
C ALA A 210 -24.46 -3.79 39.70
N PRO A 211 -24.10 -4.29 38.51
CA PRO A 211 -24.16 -5.71 38.26
C PRO A 211 -23.11 -6.37 39.15
N SER A 212 -23.59 -6.96 40.25
CA SER A 212 -22.84 -7.91 41.03
C SER A 212 -22.51 -9.10 40.13
N MET A 213 -21.22 -9.40 40.04
CA MET A 213 -20.68 -10.75 39.94
C MET A 213 -21.15 -11.58 38.73
N ALA A 214 -20.26 -11.69 37.74
CA ALA A 214 -20.06 -12.91 36.95
C ALA A 214 -21.34 -13.60 36.45
N SER A 215 -22.15 -12.92 35.64
CA SER A 215 -23.10 -13.60 34.76
C SER A 215 -22.31 -14.40 33.73
N SER A 216 -22.08 -15.68 34.01
CA SER A 216 -21.45 -16.58 33.05
C SER A 216 -22.24 -16.56 31.73
N MET A 217 -21.61 -16.08 30.67
CA MET A 217 -22.26 -15.88 29.37
C MET A 217 -22.44 -17.23 28.68
N ASN A 218 -23.68 -17.57 28.28
CA ASN A 218 -23.94 -18.82 27.56
C ASN A 218 -23.38 -18.74 26.14
N ILE A 219 -22.41 -19.58 25.83
CA ILE A 219 -21.70 -19.59 24.54
C ILE A 219 -22.58 -19.99 23.35
N ASN A 220 -23.61 -20.79 23.58
CA ASN A 220 -24.53 -21.28 22.55
C ASN A 220 -25.58 -20.21 22.17
N LYS A 221 -25.91 -19.30 23.10
CA LYS A 221 -26.94 -18.26 22.91
C LYS A 221 -26.38 -16.84 22.71
N ALA A 222 -25.14 -16.57 23.12
CA ALA A 222 -24.51 -15.25 23.03
C ALA A 222 -24.46 -14.72 21.59
N SER A 223 -24.55 -13.40 21.38
CA SER A 223 -24.25 -12.81 20.06
C SER A 223 -22.74 -12.60 19.87
N ALA A 224 -22.25 -12.50 18.63
CA ALA A 224 -20.83 -12.20 18.37
C ALA A 224 -20.39 -10.88 19.03
N GLY A 225 -21.26 -9.87 19.03
CA GLY A 225 -20.99 -8.58 19.66
C GLY A 225 -20.82 -8.66 21.17
N ASP A 226 -21.67 -9.43 21.85
CA ASP A 226 -21.57 -9.61 23.30
C ASP A 226 -20.29 -10.35 23.69
N MET A 227 -19.83 -11.28 22.85
CA MET A 227 -18.58 -11.99 23.09
C MET A 227 -17.35 -11.08 22.98
N VAL A 228 -17.37 -10.13 22.04
CA VAL A 228 -16.30 -9.11 21.92
C VAL A 228 -16.35 -8.14 23.09
N LEU A 229 -17.54 -7.63 23.42
CA LEU A 229 -17.72 -6.59 24.45
C LEU A 229 -17.52 -7.12 25.87
N VAL A 230 -18.06 -8.30 26.19
CA VAL A 230 -18.05 -8.84 27.55
C VAL A 230 -16.80 -9.67 27.81
N LEU A 231 -16.41 -10.55 26.87
CA LEU A 231 -15.27 -11.46 27.05
C LEU A 231 -13.95 -10.90 26.49
N GLY A 232 -13.98 -9.79 25.76
CA GLY A 232 -12.76 -9.19 25.17
C GLY A 232 -12.17 -10.02 24.03
N LEU A 233 -12.97 -10.87 23.38
CA LEU A 233 -12.51 -11.69 22.26
C LEU A 233 -12.37 -10.87 20.96
N SER A 234 -11.46 -11.27 20.08
CA SER A 234 -11.39 -10.69 18.74
C SER A 234 -12.63 -11.07 17.92
N LYS A 235 -13.00 -10.20 16.97
CA LYS A 235 -14.18 -10.40 16.12
C LYS A 235 -14.12 -11.75 15.37
N ASP A 236 -12.96 -12.12 14.85
CA ASP A 236 -12.75 -13.40 14.15
C ASP A 236 -13.02 -14.60 15.06
N VAL A 237 -12.54 -14.56 16.30
CA VAL A 237 -12.75 -15.64 17.26
C VAL A 237 -14.23 -15.74 17.64
N ALA A 238 -14.90 -14.60 17.87
CA ALA A 238 -16.33 -14.56 18.18
C ALA A 238 -17.18 -15.14 17.03
N GLU A 239 -16.87 -14.81 15.78
CA GLU A 239 -17.56 -15.36 14.60
C GLU A 239 -17.34 -16.87 14.47
N ARG A 240 -16.11 -17.36 14.64
CA ARG A 240 -15.86 -18.83 14.65
C ARG A 240 -16.64 -19.55 15.73
N ILE A 241 -16.82 -18.91 16.89
CA ILE A 241 -17.62 -19.47 17.98
C ILE A 241 -19.08 -19.59 17.57
N VAL A 242 -19.63 -18.57 16.92
CA VAL A 242 -21.01 -18.58 16.40
C VAL A 242 -21.19 -19.66 15.33
N THR A 243 -20.25 -19.79 14.39
CA THR A 243 -20.33 -20.73 13.27
C THR A 243 -20.29 -22.20 13.70
N ASN A 244 -19.58 -22.54 14.79
CA ASN A 244 -19.36 -23.92 15.23
C ASN A 244 -20.25 -24.37 16.40
N ARG A 245 -21.39 -23.69 16.61
CA ARG A 245 -22.42 -24.11 17.58
C ARG A 245 -23.15 -25.36 17.10
N PRO A 246 -23.66 -26.22 17.99
CA PRO A 246 -23.64 -26.13 19.46
C PRO A 246 -22.37 -26.73 20.10
N TYR A 247 -22.05 -26.23 21.29
CA TYR A 247 -21.04 -26.82 22.19
C TYR A 247 -21.75 -27.53 23.34
N ARG A 248 -21.27 -28.71 23.75
CA ARG A 248 -21.81 -29.44 24.92
C ARG A 248 -20.99 -29.22 26.18
N VAL A 249 -19.67 -29.05 26.02
CA VAL A 249 -18.74 -28.77 27.13
C VAL A 249 -17.81 -27.61 26.79
N LYS A 250 -17.31 -26.90 27.83
CA LYS A 250 -16.38 -25.77 27.66
C LYS A 250 -15.11 -26.16 26.88
N GLY A 251 -14.61 -27.38 27.08
CA GLY A 251 -13.40 -27.88 26.41
C GLY A 251 -13.52 -28.01 24.88
N GLU A 252 -14.73 -28.05 24.32
CA GLU A 252 -14.91 -28.14 22.86
C GLU A 252 -14.41 -26.90 22.11
N LEU A 253 -14.37 -25.74 22.77
CA LEU A 253 -13.81 -24.52 22.19
C LEU A 253 -12.32 -24.69 21.83
N VAL A 254 -11.58 -25.44 22.63
CA VAL A 254 -10.16 -25.74 22.39
C VAL A 254 -10.04 -26.96 21.47
N ALA A 255 -10.83 -28.01 21.69
CA ALA A 255 -10.78 -29.24 20.88
C ALA A 255 -11.11 -28.99 19.40
N LYS A 256 -12.03 -28.07 19.11
CA LYS A 256 -12.38 -27.65 17.73
C LYS A 256 -11.47 -26.53 17.19
N ASN A 257 -10.40 -26.16 17.91
CA ASN A 257 -9.50 -25.06 17.58
C ASN A 257 -10.20 -23.69 17.35
N VAL A 258 -11.35 -23.50 18.01
CA VAL A 258 -12.14 -22.27 17.91
C VAL A 258 -11.55 -21.17 18.78
N VAL A 259 -10.94 -21.52 19.91
CA VAL A 259 -10.26 -20.60 20.83
C VAL A 259 -8.90 -21.21 21.22
N PRO A 260 -7.78 -20.47 21.09
CA PRO A 260 -6.49 -20.92 21.60
C PRO A 260 -6.54 -21.21 23.11
N LYS A 261 -5.73 -22.16 23.59
CA LYS A 261 -5.73 -22.59 25.00
C LYS A 261 -5.53 -21.42 25.97
N GLU A 262 -4.62 -20.50 25.67
CA GLU A 262 -4.36 -19.32 26.50
C GLU A 262 -5.59 -18.42 26.64
N THR A 263 -6.28 -18.14 25.53
CA THR A 263 -7.49 -17.33 25.53
C THR A 263 -8.64 -18.05 26.26
N PHE A 264 -8.71 -19.38 26.12
CA PHE A 264 -9.70 -20.20 26.82
C PHE A 264 -9.53 -20.11 28.35
N ASP A 265 -8.29 -20.16 28.84
CA ASP A 265 -8.01 -20.08 30.28
C ASP A 265 -8.44 -18.74 30.91
N LEU A 266 -8.42 -17.64 30.15
CA LEU A 266 -8.89 -16.33 30.59
C LEU A 266 -10.43 -16.22 30.65
N ILE A 267 -11.13 -16.92 29.78
CA ILE A 267 -12.60 -16.80 29.65
C ILE A 267 -13.36 -17.94 30.32
N LYS A 268 -12.72 -19.06 30.68
CA LYS A 268 -13.37 -20.29 31.18
C LYS A 268 -14.31 -20.06 32.37
N GLU A 269 -13.97 -19.13 33.26
CA GLU A 269 -14.75 -18.75 34.43
C GLU A 269 -15.95 -17.85 34.09
N ARG A 270 -15.92 -17.19 32.94
CA ARG A 270 -16.93 -16.21 32.49
C ARG A 270 -17.89 -16.77 31.44
N ILE A 271 -17.72 -18.03 31.03
CA ILE A 271 -18.57 -18.71 30.04
C ILE A 271 -19.34 -19.88 30.65
N SER A 272 -20.52 -20.17 30.11
CA SER A 272 -21.32 -21.36 30.43
C SER A 272 -21.75 -22.08 29.15
N VAL A 273 -21.92 -23.40 29.25
CA VAL A 273 -22.37 -24.25 28.14
C VAL A 273 -23.61 -24.99 28.62
N SER A 274 -24.77 -24.34 28.45
CA SER A 274 -26.06 -25.01 28.60
C SER A 274 -26.60 -25.32 27.21
N PRO A 275 -27.25 -26.48 27.02
CA PRO A 275 -28.03 -26.76 25.82
C PRO A 275 -29.13 -25.70 25.61
#